data_AF-A0A962LV43-F1
#
_entry.id   AF-A0A962LV43-F1
#
_cell.length_a   1.000
_cell.length_b   1.000
_cell.length_c   1.000
_cell.angle_alpha   90.00
_cell.angle_beta   90.00
_cell.angle_gamma   90.00
#
_symmetry.space_group_name_H-M   'P 1'
#
loop_
_entity.id
_entity.type
_entity.pdbx_description
1 polymer ?
#
loop_
_entity_poly.entity_id
_entity_poly.type
_entity_poly.pdbx_seq_one_letter_code
_entity_poly.pdbx_strand_id
1 'polypeptide(L)' 'MFGRYHGTYLATGKTLDAQFVHHWTVKDGKIATFQQYTDTAQHQAVMSE' A
#
# COMPACT_ATOMS: atom_id res chain seq x y z
N MET A 1 1.57 11.69 -0.20
CA MET A 1 2.32 11.07 -1.33
C MET A 1 1.38 10.16 -2.07
N PHE A 2 1.33 10.27 -3.40
CA PHE A 2 0.60 9.34 -4.28
C PHE A 2 1.60 8.33 -4.85
N GLY A 3 1.20 7.08 -4.99
CA GLY A 3 2.07 6.04 -5.52
C GLY A 3 1.33 4.78 -5.95
N ARG A 4 2.11 3.78 -6.39
CA ARG A 4 1.63 2.43 -6.72
C ARG A 4 2.49 1.39 -6.03
N TYR A 5 1.85 0.40 -5.42
CA TYR A 5 2.51 -0.82 -5.00
C TYR A 5 2.56 -1.79 -6.18
N HIS A 6 3.74 -2.32 -6.44
CA HIS A 6 3.96 -3.36 -7.43
C HIS A 6 4.74 -4.51 -6.79
N GLY A 7 4.27 -5.74 -6.95
CA GLY A 7 4.97 -6.91 -6.40
C GLY A 7 4.20 -8.20 -6.59
N THR A 8 4.91 -9.33 -6.55
CA THR A 8 4.31 -10.66 -6.71
C THR A 8 4.18 -11.34 -5.35
N TYR A 9 2.97 -11.82 -5.03
CA TYR A 9 2.74 -12.61 -3.83
C TYR A 9 3.25 -14.03 -4.06
N LEU A 10 4.34 -14.41 -3.36
CA LEU A 10 5.08 -15.63 -3.66
C LEU A 10 4.25 -16.92 -3.59
N ALA A 11 3.29 -17.00 -2.66
CA ALA A 11 2.49 -18.21 -2.47
C ALA A 11 1.53 -18.49 -3.64
N THR A 12 0.96 -17.44 -4.24
CA THR A 12 -0.01 -17.57 -5.35
C THR A 12 0.60 -17.26 -6.72
N GLY A 13 1.79 -16.64 -6.75
CA GLY A 13 2.41 -16.12 -7.97
C GLY A 13 1.68 -14.92 -8.57
N LYS A 14 0.62 -14.39 -7.94
CA LYS A 14 -0.20 -13.29 -8.45
C LYS A 14 0.52 -11.94 -8.24
N THR A 15 0.46 -11.07 -9.25
CA THR A 15 1.05 -9.72 -9.19
C THR A 15 0.02 -8.69 -8.72
N LEU A 16 0.42 -7.89 -7.74
CA LEU A 16 -0.27 -6.70 -7.25
C LEU A 16 0.16 -5.48 -8.07
N ASP A 17 -0.79 -4.60 -8.36
CA ASP A 17 -0.54 -3.30 -8.96
C ASP A 17 -1.56 -2.26 -8.42
N ALA A 18 -1.42 -1.92 -7.13
CA ALA A 18 -2.41 -1.17 -6.36
C ALA A 18 -2.03 0.30 -6.22
N GLN A 19 -2.98 1.21 -6.47
CA GLN A 19 -2.79 2.63 -6.14
C GLN A 19 -2.83 2.84 -4.63
N PHE A 20 -2.00 3.76 -4.13
CA PHE A 20 -2.04 4.16 -2.73
C PHE A 20 -1.82 5.67 -2.53
N VAL A 21 -2.26 6.13 -1.36
CA VAL A 21 -1.87 7.41 -0.77
C VAL A 21 -1.25 7.17 0.60
N HIS A 22 -0.09 7.76 0.85
CA HIS A 22 0.44 7.94 2.20
C HIS A 22 0.17 9.35 2.67
N HIS A 23 -0.58 9.47 3.76
CA HIS A 23 -0.83 10.71 4.47
C HIS A 23 0.11 10.80 5.66
N TRP A 24 0.89 11.87 5.72
CA TRP A 24 1.87 12.12 6.76
C TRP A 24 1.52 13.43 7.45
N THR A 25 1.57 13.44 8.78
CA THR A 25 1.55 14.67 9.57
C THR A 25 2.95 14.94 10.07
N VAL A 26 3.45 16.16 9.86
CA VAL A 26 4.75 16.61 10.38
C VAL A 26 4.50 17.62 11.49
N LYS A 27 5.15 17.42 12.65
CA LYS A 27 5.13 18.34 13.79
C LYS A 27 6.56 18.59 14.24
N ASP A 28 6.92 19.86 14.43
CA ASP A 28 8.25 20.29 14.87
C ASP A 28 9.39 19.69 14.00
N GLY A 29 9.17 19.66 12.68
CA GLY A 29 10.13 19.13 11.70
C GLY A 29 10.28 17.61 11.69
N LYS A 30 9.49 16.87 12.47
CA LYS A 30 9.50 15.40 12.54
C LYS A 30 8.17 14.80 12.12
N ILE A 31 8.21 13.60 11.54
CA ILE A 31 6.98 12.84 11.23
C ILE A 31 6.30 12.48 12.56
N ALA A 32 5.07 12.94 12.72
CA ALA A 32 4.25 12.66 13.90
C ALA A 32 3.28 11.50 13.66
N THR A 33 2.71 11.39 12.46
CA THR A 33 1.78 10.30 12.10
C THR A 33 1.94 9.85 10.66
N PHE A 34 1.53 8.60 10.41
CA PHE A 34 1.42 7.98 9.10
C PHE A 34 0.06 7.29 8.98
N GLN A 35 -0.63 7.49 7.86
CA GLN A 35 -1.82 6.75 7.48
C GLN A 35 -1.70 6.31 6.02
N GLN A 36 -1.92 5.02 5.77
CA GLN A 36 -1.99 4.46 4.43
C GLN A 36 -3.45 4.35 3.97
N TYR A 37 -3.68 4.67 2.70
CA TYR A 37 -4.87 4.31 1.94
C TYR A 37 -4.40 3.54 0.71
N THR A 38 -4.94 2.35 0.47
CA THR A 38 -4.58 1.52 -0.69
C THR A 38 -5.78 0.66 -1.09
N ASP A 39 -5.79 0.12 -2.30
CA ASP A 39 -6.80 -0.85 -2.74
C ASP A 39 -6.60 -2.20 -2.01
N THR A 40 -7.15 -2.30 -0.80
CA THR A 40 -7.03 -3.50 0.03
C THR A 40 -7.79 -4.69 -0.55
N ALA A 41 -8.79 -4.47 -1.41
CA ALA A 41 -9.48 -5.56 -2.11
C ALA A 41 -8.53 -6.22 -3.11
N GLN A 42 -7.74 -5.45 -3.87
CA GLN A 42 -6.72 -6.01 -4.75
C GLN A 42 -5.62 -6.76 -3.97
N HIS A 43 -5.22 -6.22 -2.81
CA HIS A 43 -4.31 -6.95 -1.90
C HIS A 43 -4.88 -8.31 -1.48
N GLN A 44 -6.15 -8.38 -1.06
CA GLN A 44 -6.77 -9.65 -0.70
C GLN A 44 -6.88 -10.60 -1.90
N ALA A 45 -7.20 -10.07 -3.08
CA ALA A 45 -7.35 -10.87 -4.30
C ALA A 45 -6.04 -11.57 -4.71
N VAL A 46 -4.89 -10.92 -4.56
CA VAL A 46 -3.60 -11.54 -4.89
C VAL A 46 -3.14 -12.57 -3.85
N MET A 47 -3.65 -12.49 -2.62
CA MET A 47 -3.29 -13.44 -1.55
C MET A 47 -4.19 -14.67 -1.49
N SER A 48 -5.38 -14.60 -2.08
CA SER A 48 -6.34 -15.70 -2.13
C SER A 48 -6.01 -16.67 -3.28
N GLU A 49 -6.40 -17.94 -3.15
CA GLU A 49 -6.27 -18.95 -4.22
C GLU A 49 -7.14 -18.63 -5.43
#